data_AF-A0A848NQR8-F1
#
_entry.id   AF-A0A848NQR8-F1
#
_cell.length_a   1.000
_cell.length_b   1.000
_cell.length_c   1.000
_cell.angle_alpha   90.00
_cell.angle_beta   90.00
_cell.angle_gamma   90.00
#
_symmetry.space_group_name_H-M   'P 1'
#
loop_
_entity.id
_entity.type
_entity.pdbx_description
1 polymer ?
#
loop_
_entity_poly.entity_id
_entity_poly.type
_entity_poly.pdbx_seq_one_letter_code
_entity_poly.pdbx_strand_id
1 'polypeptide(L)'
;MNGIDKIKYLLPRLYGSLCSDKKWSDMDWCVNYKQDLNEELRRETANLQVWINILNEALQEKDLVAAMVSIVRVRVYLLSLYGFFHNIVEDVDRVNSIIPRLSDVVVASEVSSVFNSSDDFFSNGLNFNLMKKIMSSLIFLSDGERRFS
;
A
#
# COMPACT_ATOMS: atom_id res chain seq x y z
N MET A 1 17.76 7.66 -4.71
CA MET A 1 16.75 6.60 -4.86
C MET A 1 16.27 6.25 -3.47
N ASN A 2 15.08 6.72 -3.13
CA ASN A 2 14.60 6.80 -1.76
C ASN A 2 13.24 6.08 -1.68
N GLY A 3 12.76 5.79 -0.47
CA GLY A 3 11.44 5.18 -0.29
C GLY A 3 11.31 3.79 -0.91
N ILE A 4 10.11 3.49 -1.40
CA ILE A 4 9.71 2.13 -1.82
C ILE A 4 10.32 1.72 -3.16
N ASP A 5 10.74 2.67 -4.00
CA ASP A 5 11.48 2.40 -5.24
C ASP A 5 12.76 1.58 -5.03
N LYS A 6 13.32 1.57 -3.81
CA LYS A 6 14.48 0.73 -3.50
C LYS A 6 14.22 -0.75 -3.80
N ILE A 7 12.98 -1.20 -3.61
CA ILE A 7 12.56 -2.58 -3.89
C ILE A 7 12.85 -2.97 -5.34
N LYS A 8 12.75 -2.02 -6.28
CA LYS A 8 12.98 -2.23 -7.71
C LYS A 8 14.38 -2.70 -8.05
N TYR A 9 15.33 -2.53 -7.13
CA TYR A 9 16.73 -2.89 -7.32
C TYR A 9 17.13 -3.99 -6.35
N LEU A 10 16.58 -4.00 -5.14
CA LEU A 10 16.89 -4.99 -4.12
C LEU A 10 16.39 -6.39 -4.51
N LEU A 11 15.14 -6.51 -4.99
CA LEU A 11 14.59 -7.82 -5.37
C LEU A 11 15.29 -8.42 -6.59
N PRO A 12 15.52 -7.70 -7.72
CA PRO A 12 16.28 -8.25 -8.83
C PRO A 12 17.71 -8.62 -8.47
N ARG A 13 18.38 -7.80 -7.65
CA ARG A 13 19.74 -8.07 -7.21
C ARG A 13 19.82 -9.31 -6.34
N LEU A 14 18.91 -9.45 -5.38
CA LEU A 14 18.81 -10.66 -4.55
C LEU A 14 18.53 -11.88 -5.42
N TYR A 15 17.52 -11.81 -6.30
CA TYR A 15 17.20 -12.89 -7.23
C TYR A 15 18.40 -13.32 -8.09
N GLY A 16 19.12 -12.37 -8.70
CA GLY A 16 20.30 -12.67 -9.51
C GLY A 16 21.48 -13.24 -8.70
N SER A 17 21.55 -12.92 -7.40
CA SER A 17 22.55 -13.52 -6.50
C SER A 17 22.18 -14.95 -6.10
N LEU A 18 20.89 -15.29 -6.13
CA LEU A 18 20.36 -16.61 -5.82
C LEU A 18 20.28 -17.53 -7.06
N CYS A 19 20.10 -16.98 -8.25
CA CYS A 19 19.87 -17.71 -9.48
C CYS A 19 20.87 -17.28 -10.57
N SER A 20 22.02 -17.93 -10.62
CA SER A 20 23.11 -17.67 -11.58
C SER A 20 22.70 -17.82 -13.05
N ASP A 21 21.69 -18.65 -13.30
CA ASP A 21 21.26 -19.17 -14.60
C ASP A 21 19.91 -18.59 -15.06
N LYS A 22 19.24 -17.78 -14.24
CA LYS A 22 17.98 -17.11 -14.60
C LYS A 22 18.15 -15.60 -14.66
N LYS A 23 17.78 -15.02 -15.80
CA LYS A 23 17.70 -13.57 -15.96
C LYS A 23 16.40 -13.05 -15.37
N TRP A 24 16.49 -11.94 -14.66
CA TRP A 24 15.32 -11.18 -14.25
C TRP A 24 14.55 -10.67 -15.47
N SER A 25 13.25 -10.92 -15.50
CA SER A 25 12.33 -10.41 -16.52
C SER A 25 11.16 -9.74 -15.82
N ASP A 26 10.99 -8.43 -16.01
CA ASP A 26 9.92 -7.65 -15.36
C ASP A 26 8.52 -8.19 -15.62
N MET A 27 8.31 -8.90 -16.74
CA MET A 27 7.01 -9.45 -17.14
C MET A 27 6.59 -10.64 -16.29
N ASP A 28 7.53 -11.27 -15.58
CA ASP A 28 7.22 -12.41 -14.75
C ASP A 28 6.65 -11.97 -13.39
N TRP A 29 6.83 -10.71 -12.99
CA TRP A 29 6.57 -10.22 -11.63
C TRP A 29 5.30 -9.37 -11.53
N CYS A 30 4.75 -9.27 -10.32
CA CYS A 30 3.49 -8.59 -10.06
C CYS A 30 3.66 -7.07 -10.01
N VAL A 31 4.83 -6.59 -9.57
CA VAL A 31 5.15 -5.17 -9.61
C VAL A 31 5.64 -4.78 -11.00
N ASN A 32 5.19 -3.62 -11.49
CA ASN A 32 5.75 -3.04 -12.71
C ASN A 32 7.08 -2.32 -12.41
N TYR A 33 8.19 -3.04 -12.54
CA TYR A 33 9.54 -2.51 -12.30
C TYR A 33 9.98 -1.39 -13.27
N LYS A 34 9.15 -1.01 -14.26
CA LYS A 34 9.39 0.17 -15.10
C LYS A 34 8.77 1.45 -14.54
N GLN A 35 7.77 1.36 -13.66
CA GLN A 35 7.08 2.52 -13.09
C GLN A 35 7.74 3.03 -11.81
N ASP A 36 7.66 4.34 -11.55
CA ASP A 36 8.07 4.94 -10.28
C ASP A 36 7.03 4.59 -9.21
N LEU A 37 7.42 3.72 -8.27
CA LEU A 37 6.55 3.21 -7.21
C LEU A 37 6.30 4.26 -6.13
N ASN A 38 7.23 5.21 -5.94
CA ASN A 38 6.99 6.33 -5.03
C ASN A 38 5.90 7.24 -5.60
N GLU A 39 5.95 7.52 -6.90
CA GLU A 39 4.96 8.34 -7.60
C GLU A 39 3.59 7.66 -7.67
N GLU A 40 3.55 6.35 -7.92
CA GLU A 40 2.33 5.57 -7.83
C GLU A 40 1.71 5.63 -6.44
N LEU A 41 2.48 5.29 -5.40
CA LEU A 41 2.02 5.34 -4.01
C LEU A 41 1.53 6.74 -3.62
N ARG A 42 2.27 7.79 -4.01
CA ARG A 42 1.92 9.19 -3.74
C ARG A 42 0.61 9.57 -4.41
N ARG A 43 0.42 9.20 -5.68
CA ARG A 43 -0.79 9.49 -6.44
C ARG A 43 -2.02 8.82 -5.84
N GLU A 44 -1.94 7.52 -5.56
CA GLU A 44 -3.06 6.77 -4.99
C GLU A 44 -3.42 7.29 -3.59
N THR A 45 -2.40 7.62 -2.78
CA THR A 45 -2.57 8.23 -1.46
C THR A 45 -3.23 9.61 -1.52
N ALA A 46 -2.78 10.48 -2.43
CA ALA A 46 -3.35 11.81 -2.60
C ALA A 46 -4.82 11.73 -3.05
N ASN A 47 -5.13 10.85 -3.99
CA ASN A 47 -6.50 10.63 -4.44
C ASN A 47 -7.40 10.14 -3.31
N LEU A 48 -6.93 9.17 -2.51
CA LEU A 48 -7.65 8.70 -1.33
C LEU A 48 -7.96 9.86 -0.37
N GLN A 49 -6.97 10.70 -0.07
CA GLN A 49 -7.15 11.84 0.83
C GLN A 49 -8.16 12.87 0.31
N VAL A 50 -8.17 13.14 -0.99
CA VAL A 50 -9.17 14.02 -1.62
C VAL A 50 -10.58 13.49 -1.36
N TRP A 51 -10.83 12.20 -1.63
CA TRP A 51 -12.16 11.63 -1.46
C TRP A 51 -12.58 11.48 0.01
N ILE A 52 -11.63 11.31 0.93
CA ILE A 52 -11.89 11.39 2.37
C ILE A 52 -12.36 12.80 2.76
N ASN A 53 -11.74 13.85 2.24
CA ASN A 53 -12.13 15.22 2.54
C ASN A 53 -13.53 15.53 1.98
N ILE A 54 -13.79 15.15 0.72
CA ILE A 54 -15.13 15.32 0.11
C ILE A 54 -16.18 14.55 0.91
N LEU A 55 -15.88 13.31 1.34
CA LEU A 55 -16.80 12.53 2.18
C LEU A 55 -17.10 13.26 3.50
N ASN A 56 -16.07 13.83 4.15
CA ASN A 56 -16.26 14.58 5.38
C ASN A 56 -17.13 15.84 5.17
N GLU A 57 -16.87 16.60 4.12
CA GLU A 57 -17.66 17.79 3.76
C GLU A 57 -19.12 17.41 3.46
N ALA A 58 -19.34 16.39 2.63
CA ALA A 58 -20.67 15.89 2.29
C ALA A 58 -21.47 15.46 3.53
N LEU A 59 -20.82 14.79 4.49
CA LEU A 59 -21.46 14.43 5.76
C LEU A 59 -21.81 15.65 6.63
N GLN A 60 -20.97 16.69 6.64
CA GLN A 60 -21.23 17.94 7.37
C GLN A 60 -22.41 18.72 6.75
N GLU A 61 -22.50 18.73 5.43
CA GLU A 61 -23.56 19.41 4.68
C GLU A 61 -24.86 18.59 4.58
N LYS A 62 -24.85 17.34 5.08
CA LYS A 62 -25.95 16.36 4.94
C LYS A 62 -26.29 16.04 3.48
N ASP A 63 -25.32 16.19 2.57
CA ASP A 63 -25.44 15.73 1.19
C ASP A 63 -25.17 14.21 1.12
N LEU A 64 -26.24 13.43 1.27
CA LEU A 64 -26.16 11.97 1.26
C LEU A 64 -25.73 11.41 -0.11
N VAL A 65 -26.05 12.11 -1.21
CA VAL A 65 -25.67 11.65 -2.56
C VAL A 65 -24.16 11.79 -2.73
N ALA A 66 -23.60 12.95 -2.38
CA ALA A 66 -22.15 13.16 -2.41
C ALA A 66 -21.41 12.22 -1.43
N ALA A 67 -21.98 11.95 -0.26
CA ALA A 67 -21.41 11.00 0.70
C ALA A 67 -21.37 9.57 0.15
N MET A 68 -22.45 9.09 -0.49
CA MET A 68 -22.50 7.77 -1.12
C MET A 68 -21.53 7.64 -2.31
N VAL A 69 -21.39 8.68 -3.13
CA VAL A 69 -20.40 8.67 -4.21
C VAL A 69 -18.98 8.64 -3.64
N SER A 70 -18.72 9.44 -2.62
CA SER A 70 -17.39 9.57 -2.02
C SER A 70 -16.96 8.29 -1.32
N ILE A 71 -17.86 7.58 -0.62
CA ILE A 71 -17.52 6.31 0.03
C ILE A 71 -17.14 5.22 -0.99
N VAL A 72 -17.82 5.17 -2.14
CA VAL A 72 -17.46 4.25 -3.23
C VAL A 72 -16.06 4.58 -3.75
N ARG A 73 -15.74 5.87 -3.91
CA ARG A 73 -14.41 6.31 -4.36
C ARG A 73 -13.31 6.03 -3.34
N VAL A 74 -13.56 6.29 -2.05
CA VAL A 74 -12.66 5.91 -0.95
C VAL A 74 -12.35 4.41 -1.01
N ARG A 75 -13.37 3.57 -1.19
CA ARG A 75 -13.18 2.12 -1.34
C ARG A 75 -12.30 1.76 -2.54
N VAL A 76 -12.49 2.40 -3.69
CA VAL A 76 -11.67 2.16 -4.89
C VAL A 76 -10.19 2.44 -4.61
N TYR A 77 -9.85 3.58 -4.01
CA TYR A 77 -8.44 3.91 -3.73
C TYR A 77 -7.83 3.05 -2.61
N LEU A 78 -8.63 2.62 -1.62
CA LEU A 78 -8.18 1.65 -0.63
C LEU A 78 -7.84 0.30 -1.28
N LEU A 79 -8.67 -0.18 -2.21
CA LEU A 79 -8.38 -1.41 -2.95
C LEU A 79 -7.16 -1.27 -3.87
N SER A 80 -6.97 -0.10 -4.49
CA SER A 80 -5.78 0.23 -5.28
C SER A 80 -4.50 0.14 -4.45
N LEU A 81 -4.48 0.81 -3.28
CA LEU A 81 -3.36 0.75 -2.33
C LEU A 81 -3.12 -0.66 -1.79
N TYR A 82 -4.19 -1.41 -1.50
CA TYR A 82 -4.06 -2.82 -1.14
C TYR A 82 -3.38 -3.62 -2.24
N GLY A 83 -3.84 -3.50 -3.49
CA GLY A 83 -3.23 -4.18 -4.64
C GLY A 83 -1.76 -3.82 -4.83
N PHE A 84 -1.43 -2.53 -4.70
CA PHE A 84 -0.05 -2.04 -4.77
C PHE A 84 0.87 -2.75 -3.77
N PHE A 85 0.50 -2.80 -2.48
CA PHE A 85 1.32 -3.49 -1.47
C PHE A 85 1.28 -5.01 -1.61
N HIS A 86 0.14 -5.57 -2.01
CA HIS A 86 -0.02 -7.00 -2.21
C HIS A 86 0.92 -7.52 -3.30
N ASN A 87 1.00 -6.82 -4.44
CA ASN A 87 1.92 -7.18 -5.53
C ASN A 87 3.39 -7.18 -5.08
N ILE A 88 3.78 -6.24 -4.22
CA ILE A 88 5.13 -6.20 -3.64
C ILE A 88 5.36 -7.42 -2.75
N VAL A 89 4.38 -7.78 -1.91
CA VAL A 89 4.48 -8.97 -1.05
C VAL A 89 4.58 -10.24 -1.88
N GLU A 90 3.79 -10.39 -2.94
CA GLU A 90 3.86 -11.55 -3.84
C GLU A 90 5.25 -11.71 -4.47
N ASP A 91 5.86 -10.61 -4.91
CA ASP A 91 7.22 -10.63 -5.45
C ASP A 91 8.27 -10.99 -4.38
N VAL A 92 8.13 -10.45 -3.17
CA VAL A 92 9.00 -10.80 -2.03
C VAL A 92 8.87 -12.27 -1.69
N ASP A 93 7.66 -12.79 -1.55
CA ASP A 93 7.38 -14.19 -1.22
C ASP A 93 7.90 -15.13 -2.31
N ARG A 94 7.79 -14.72 -3.58
CA ARG A 94 8.38 -15.48 -4.68
C ARG A 94 9.90 -15.55 -4.58
N VAL A 95 10.60 -14.43 -4.31
CA VAL A 95 12.05 -14.47 -4.07
C VAL A 95 12.37 -15.34 -2.85
N ASN A 96 11.60 -15.21 -1.76
CA ASN A 96 11.77 -16.00 -0.55
C ASN A 96 11.58 -17.50 -0.81
N SER A 97 10.65 -17.91 -1.67
CA SER A 97 10.40 -19.31 -2.03
C SER A 97 11.58 -19.99 -2.74
N ILE A 98 12.59 -19.22 -3.18
CA ILE A 98 13.82 -19.71 -3.81
C ILE A 98 14.89 -20.00 -2.74
N ILE A 99 14.82 -19.33 -1.58
CA ILE A 99 15.74 -19.47 -0.44
C ILE A 99 15.80 -20.89 0.16
N PRO A 100 14.77 -21.77 0.11
CA PRO A 100 14.89 -23.17 0.54
C PRO A 100 15.96 -23.99 -0.20
N ARG A 101 16.58 -23.45 -1.27
CA ARG A 101 17.75 -24.04 -1.95
C ARG A 101 19.11 -23.66 -1.35
N LEU A 102 19.13 -22.85 -0.28
CA LEU A 102 20.33 -22.35 0.41
C LEU A 102 20.54 -22.98 1.80
N SER A 103 20.03 -24.19 2.05
CA SER A 103 20.25 -24.89 3.33
C SER A 103 21.73 -25.09 3.70
N ASP A 104 22.67 -24.79 2.79
CA ASP A 104 24.12 -24.83 3.02
C ASP A 104 24.76 -23.44 3.22
N VAL A 105 24.02 -22.33 3.06
CA VAL A 105 24.57 -20.98 3.28
C VAL A 105 24.24 -20.55 4.70
N VAL A 106 25.20 -20.82 5.57
CA VAL A 106 25.36 -20.26 6.92
C VAL A 106 24.74 -18.87 6.98
N VAL A 107 23.71 -18.71 7.81
CA VAL A 107 23.16 -17.41 8.24
C VAL A 107 24.26 -16.73 9.05
N ALA A 108 25.24 -16.17 8.36
CA ALA A 108 26.30 -15.40 8.97
C ALA A 108 25.79 -13.98 9.19
N SER A 109 25.60 -13.66 10.47
CA SER A 109 25.70 -12.32 11.04
C SER A 109 24.58 -11.33 10.69
N GLU A 110 23.63 -11.23 11.63
CA GLU A 110 22.92 -10.01 12.07
C GLU A 110 23.12 -8.77 11.19
N VAL A 111 22.12 -8.43 10.36
CA VAL A 111 21.94 -7.05 9.91
C VAL A 111 21.19 -6.31 11.02
N SER A 112 21.93 -6.02 12.09
CA SER A 112 21.50 -5.08 13.14
C SER A 112 21.94 -3.68 12.73
N SER A 113 21.23 -3.08 11.77
CA SER A 113 21.12 -1.64 11.56
C SER A 113 20.25 -1.36 10.34
N VAL A 114 19.62 -0.19 10.33
CA VAL A 114 18.69 0.32 9.29
C VAL A 114 17.21 -0.04 9.54
N PHE A 115 16.69 0.33 10.71
CA PHE A 115 15.35 0.89 10.79
C PHE A 115 15.46 2.26 11.43
N ASN A 116 15.51 3.31 10.61
CA ASN A 116 15.17 4.69 10.96
C ASN A 116 15.09 5.51 9.67
N SER A 117 13.96 5.40 8.97
CA SER A 117 13.42 6.49 8.14
C SER A 117 12.02 6.13 7.63
N SER A 118 11.07 5.86 8.52
CA SER A 118 9.65 5.70 8.16
C SER A 118 8.83 6.98 8.36
N ASP A 119 9.42 8.03 8.93
CA ASP A 119 8.64 9.14 9.47
C ASP A 119 8.26 10.22 8.45
N ASP A 120 8.92 10.29 7.27
CA ASP A 120 8.65 11.37 6.31
C ASP A 120 7.70 11.00 5.16
N PHE A 121 7.43 9.72 4.90
CA PHE A 121 6.60 9.33 3.76
C PHE A 121 5.09 9.32 4.07
N PHE A 122 4.72 8.99 5.32
CA PHE A 122 3.32 8.90 5.74
C PHE A 122 2.82 10.09 6.54
N SER A 123 3.71 10.95 7.05
CA SER A 123 3.34 12.07 7.95
C SER A 123 2.57 13.20 7.26
N ASN A 124 2.67 13.32 5.93
CA ASN A 124 2.08 14.45 5.20
C ASN A 124 0.92 14.09 4.22
N GLY A 125 0.59 12.81 4.05
CA GLY A 125 -0.33 12.38 2.98
C GLY A 125 -1.71 11.89 3.41
N LEU A 126 -1.79 11.11 4.50
CA LEU A 126 -3.00 10.37 4.89
C LEU A 126 -3.36 10.66 6.35
N ASN A 127 -4.49 11.34 6.56
CA ASN A 127 -5.01 11.58 7.90
C ASN A 127 -5.81 10.37 8.39
N PHE A 128 -5.11 9.34 8.89
CA PHE A 128 -5.74 8.14 9.45
C PHE A 128 -6.72 8.45 10.60
N ASN A 129 -6.49 9.52 11.35
CA ASN A 129 -7.40 9.96 12.41
C ASN A 129 -8.73 10.46 11.84
N LEU A 130 -8.70 11.17 10.72
CA LEU A 130 -9.91 11.58 10.01
C LEU A 130 -10.66 10.37 9.46
N MET A 131 -9.94 9.43 8.82
CA MET A 131 -10.55 8.20 8.30
C MET A 131 -11.26 7.40 9.43
N LYS A 132 -10.59 7.26 10.59
CA LYS A 132 -11.18 6.60 11.77
C LYS A 132 -12.46 7.30 12.24
N LYS A 133 -12.47 8.64 12.29
CA LYS A 133 -13.66 9.41 12.67
C LYS A 133 -14.81 9.20 11.70
N ILE A 134 -14.56 9.30 10.40
CA ILE A 134 -15.57 9.12 9.35
C ILE A 134 -16.17 7.71 9.41
N MET A 135 -15.35 6.67 9.54
CA MET A 135 -15.85 5.29 9.68
C MET A 135 -16.77 5.14 10.90
N SER A 136 -16.39 5.70 12.05
CA SER A 136 -17.24 5.68 13.24
C SER A 136 -18.57 6.41 13.02
N SER A 137 -18.57 7.57 12.34
CA SER A 137 -19.78 8.31 12.01
C SER A 137 -20.69 7.54 11.06
N LEU A 138 -20.13 6.86 10.06
CA LEU A 138 -20.89 6.02 9.13
C LEU A 138 -21.54 4.82 9.82
N ILE A 139 -20.81 4.16 10.73
CA ILE A 139 -21.37 3.05 11.54
C ILE A 139 -22.55 3.56 12.38
N PHE A 140 -22.39 4.69 13.06
CA PHE A 140 -23.46 5.31 13.84
C PHE A 140 -24.70 5.65 13.00
N LEU A 141 -24.51 6.21 11.80
CA LEU A 141 -25.60 6.50 10.87
C LEU A 141 -26.30 5.19 10.40
N SER A 142 -25.55 4.12 10.13
CA SER A 142 -26.10 2.82 9.72
C SER A 142 -26.87 2.08 10.82
N ASP A 143 -26.53 2.31 12.09
CA ASP A 143 -27.24 1.74 13.23
C ASP A 143 -28.46 2.57 13.65
N GLY A 144 -28.50 3.86 13.27
CA GLY A 144 -29.68 4.72 13.44
C GLY A 144 -30.86 4.30 12.57
N GLU A 145 -30.62 3.86 11.34
CA GLU A 145 -31.68 3.38 10.42
C GLU A 145 -32.28 2.03 10.86
N ARG A 146 -31.49 1.15 11.50
CA ARG A 146 -31.98 -0.16 12.00
C ARG A 146 -32.92 -0.07 13.21
N ARG A 147 -33.08 1.11 13.83
CA ARG A 147 -33.98 1.30 14.97
C ARG A 147 -35.37 1.84 14.60
N PHE A 148 -35.60 2.12 13.32
CA PHE A 148 -36.88 2.64 12.80
C PHE A 148 -37.51 1.75 11.71
N SER A 149 -36.97 0.54 11.49
CA SER A 149 -37.56 -0.51 10.64
C SER A 149 -38.28 -1.57 11.45
#